data_AF-A0A5J6JMM7-F1
#
_entry.id   AF-A0A5J6JMM7-F1
#
_cell.length_a   1.000
_cell.length_b   1.000
_cell.length_c   1.000
_cell.angle_alpha   90.00
_cell.angle_beta   90.00
_cell.angle_gamma   90.00
#
_symmetry.space_group_name_H-M   'P 1'
#
loop_
_entity.id
_entity.type
_entity.pdbx_description
1 polymer ?
#
loop_
_entity_poly.entity_id
_entity_poly.type
_entity_poly.pdbx_seq_one_letter_code
_entity_poly.pdbx_strand_id
1 'polypeptide(L)'
;MRLTPTERDRLLIFTAAELARARRGRGVKLNVPEATALITDTVCEAARDGRRLAEAIEAGRGVLDADDVLPGVPDVVTSLQVEAVFDDGTRLCVIDDPFRQRGSLGLAAPGATLPGGGEGYHGAEPTLRLPVRNTATVPVSVSSHFHFFEANPRLAFDRAAAYGTRLAVPAGSTVRFDSGSTVFVELVPIGGARVAIGFAGLVDGPLDAPGARETALARARATGYLTAYQEQA
;
A
#
# COMPACT_ATOMS: atom_id res chain seq x y z
N MET A 1 -23.07 19.58 29.88
CA MET A 1 -22.94 19.26 28.44
C MET A 1 -23.32 17.80 28.23
N ARG A 2 -23.85 17.45 27.05
CA ARG A 2 -24.11 16.04 26.67
C ARG A 2 -22.98 15.59 25.74
N LEU A 3 -21.83 15.24 26.32
CA LEU A 3 -20.64 14.82 25.57
C LEU A 3 -20.81 13.37 25.09
N THR A 4 -20.67 13.20 23.78
CA THR A 4 -20.51 11.90 23.11
C THR A 4 -19.18 11.24 23.51
N PRO A 5 -19.02 9.92 23.30
CA PRO A 5 -17.74 9.24 23.55
C PRO A 5 -16.56 9.89 22.83
N THR A 6 -16.70 10.20 21.53
CA THR A 6 -15.65 10.84 20.73
C THR A 6 -15.26 12.22 21.26
N GLU A 7 -16.21 13.01 21.76
CA GLU A 7 -15.89 14.30 22.37
C GLU A 7 -15.14 14.14 23.69
N ARG A 8 -15.41 13.08 24.47
CA ARG A 8 -14.63 12.77 25.68
C ARG A 8 -13.21 12.34 25.34
N ASP A 9 -13.03 11.55 24.28
CA ASP A 9 -11.70 11.14 23.82
C ASP A 9 -10.89 12.34 23.32
N ARG A 10 -11.52 13.31 22.64
CA ARG A 10 -10.86 14.57 22.28
C ARG A 10 -10.42 15.38 23.49
N LEU A 11 -11.24 15.44 24.55
CA LEU A 11 -10.84 16.08 25.80
C LEU A 11 -9.66 15.36 26.48
N LEU A 12 -9.57 14.04 26.35
CA LEU A 12 -8.42 13.26 26.84
C LEU A 12 -7.15 13.60 26.05
N ILE A 13 -7.24 13.70 24.71
CA ILE A 13 -6.14 14.15 23.85
C ILE A 13 -5.67 15.54 24.27
N PHE A 14 -6.59 16.50 24.40
CA PHE A 14 -6.29 17.85 24.85
C PHE A 14 -5.58 17.85 26.22
N THR A 15 -6.09 17.08 27.18
CA THR A 15 -5.49 16.99 28.52
C THR A 15 -4.06 16.42 28.48
N ALA A 16 -3.81 15.40 27.65
CA ALA A 16 -2.48 14.85 27.44
C ALA A 16 -1.55 15.86 26.74
N ALA A 17 -2.05 16.62 25.78
CA ALA A 17 -1.31 17.66 25.09
C ALA A 17 -0.94 18.83 26.02
N GLU A 18 -1.85 19.26 26.89
CA GLU A 18 -1.57 20.27 27.91
C GLU A 18 -0.48 19.82 28.89
N LEU A 19 -0.52 18.56 29.33
CA LEU A 19 0.55 17.97 30.13
C LEU A 19 1.90 17.98 29.38
N ALA A 20 1.89 17.65 28.09
CA ALA A 20 3.08 17.70 27.24
C ALA A 20 3.61 19.13 27.08
N ARG A 21 2.76 20.12 26.79
CA ARG A 21 3.12 21.55 26.72
C ARG A 21 3.73 22.03 28.03
N ALA A 22 3.13 21.68 29.17
CA ALA A 22 3.65 22.05 30.48
C ALA A 22 5.03 21.43 30.78
N ARG A 23 5.27 20.18 30.34
CA ARG A 23 6.59 19.51 30.44
C ARG A 23 7.62 20.17 29.53
N ARG A 24 7.28 20.41 28.26
CA ARG A 24 8.14 21.09 27.29
C ARG A 24 8.50 22.50 27.73
N GLY A 25 7.55 23.24 28.30
CA GLY A 25 7.78 24.58 28.86
C GLY A 25 8.80 24.63 30.01
N ARG A 26 9.07 23.50 30.67
CA ARG A 26 10.15 23.35 31.66
C ARG A 26 11.46 22.81 31.06
N GLY A 27 11.56 22.70 29.74
CA GLY A 27 12.73 22.17 29.03
C GLY A 27 12.82 20.64 29.03
N VAL A 28 11.74 19.92 29.38
CA VAL A 28 11.74 18.45 29.31
C VAL A 28 11.52 18.01 27.88
N LYS A 29 12.40 17.15 27.37
CA LYS A 29 12.23 16.46 26.07
C LYS A 29 11.06 15.50 26.12
N LEU A 30 10.18 15.59 25.12
CA LEU A 30 8.95 14.81 25.09
C LEU A 30 9.18 13.35 24.69
N ASN A 31 8.43 12.44 25.29
CA ASN A 31 8.38 11.02 24.90
C ASN A 31 7.29 10.77 23.83
N VAL A 32 7.11 9.50 23.44
CA VAL A 32 6.16 9.10 22.39
C VAL A 32 4.71 9.54 22.67
N PRO A 33 4.07 9.20 23.81
CA PRO A 33 2.71 9.66 24.11
C PRO A 33 2.55 11.19 24.11
N GLU A 34 3.54 11.92 24.64
CA GLU A 34 3.51 13.38 24.75
C GLU A 34 3.62 14.06 23.38
N ALA A 35 4.56 13.61 22.54
CA ALA A 35 4.71 14.11 21.18
C ALA A 35 3.44 13.84 20.36
N THR A 36 2.92 12.60 20.42
CA THR A 36 1.68 12.21 19.75
C THR A 36 0.51 13.09 20.17
N ALA A 37 0.30 13.28 21.49
CA ALA A 37 -0.80 14.10 21.99
C ALA A 37 -0.68 15.55 21.54
N LEU A 38 0.51 16.16 21.64
CA LEU A 38 0.73 17.56 21.29
C LEU A 38 0.54 17.81 19.79
N ILE A 39 1.07 16.95 18.93
CA ILE A 39 0.88 17.06 17.47
C ILE A 39 -0.59 16.90 17.11
N THR A 40 -1.24 15.88 17.66
CA THR A 40 -2.66 15.58 17.42
C THR A 40 -3.56 16.75 17.82
N ASP A 41 -3.35 17.28 19.03
CA ASP A 41 -4.10 18.42 19.54
C ASP A 41 -3.89 19.67 18.68
N THR A 42 -2.66 19.91 18.21
CA THR A 42 -2.36 21.04 17.30
C THR A 42 -3.17 20.97 16.01
N VAL A 43 -3.37 19.77 15.45
CA VAL A 43 -4.21 19.56 14.26
C VAL A 43 -5.68 19.82 14.59
N CYS A 44 -6.17 19.31 15.72
CA CYS A 44 -7.55 19.54 16.18
C CYS A 44 -7.85 21.03 16.37
N GLU A 45 -6.96 21.76 17.04
CA GLU A 45 -7.13 23.20 17.27
C GLU A 45 -7.03 23.99 15.96
N ALA A 46 -6.11 23.63 15.06
CA ALA A 46 -6.04 24.24 13.73
C ALA A 46 -7.32 24.04 12.91
N ALA A 47 -7.91 22.83 12.96
CA ALA A 47 -9.21 22.56 12.33
C ALA A 47 -10.32 23.38 12.99
N ARG A 48 -10.32 23.48 14.32
CA ARG A 48 -11.30 24.26 15.09
C ARG A 48 -11.25 25.76 14.79
N ASP A 49 -10.06 26.27 14.48
CA ASP A 49 -9.81 27.65 14.04
C ASP A 49 -10.25 27.91 12.58
N GLY A 50 -10.78 26.89 11.88
CA GLY A 50 -11.28 27.01 10.52
C GLY A 50 -10.20 26.94 9.44
N ARG A 51 -9.00 26.42 9.76
CA ARG A 51 -7.95 26.20 8.77
C ARG A 51 -8.31 25.04 7.85
N ARG A 52 -7.77 25.05 6.62
CA ARG A 52 -7.99 23.95 5.67
C ARG A 52 -7.28 22.68 6.12
N LEU A 53 -7.75 21.51 5.67
CA LEU A 53 -7.16 20.20 5.99
C LEU A 53 -5.63 20.17 5.83
N ALA A 54 -5.12 20.62 4.68
CA ALA A 54 -3.68 20.65 4.41
C ALA A 54 -2.91 21.57 5.36
N GLU A 55 -3.51 22.69 5.76
CA GLU A 55 -2.92 23.67 6.68
C GLU A 55 -2.89 23.16 8.12
N ALA A 56 -3.91 22.41 8.53
CA ALA A 56 -3.96 21.75 9.83
C ALA A 56 -2.92 20.64 9.94
N ILE A 57 -2.78 19.80 8.89
CA ILE A 57 -1.72 18.77 8.80
C ILE A 57 -0.33 19.43 8.90
N GLU A 58 -0.11 20.53 8.16
CA GLU A 58 1.16 21.25 8.21
C GLU A 58 1.43 21.89 9.58
N ALA A 59 0.40 22.37 10.28
CA ALA A 59 0.53 22.84 11.66
C ALA A 59 1.03 21.73 12.58
N GLY A 60 0.47 20.52 12.44
CA GLY A 60 0.91 19.33 13.17
C GLY A 60 2.37 18.97 12.87
N ARG A 61 2.79 18.96 11.60
CA ARG A 61 4.19 18.70 11.21
C ARG A 61 5.18 19.73 11.76
N GLY A 62 4.74 20.98 11.89
CA GLY A 62 5.60 22.11 12.23
C GLY A 62 5.71 22.45 13.72
N VAL A 63 5.00 21.73 14.60
CA VAL A 63 4.89 22.09 16.03
C VAL A 63 6.02 21.52 16.91
N LEU A 64 6.64 20.43 16.47
CA LEU A 64 7.79 19.80 17.14
C LEU A 64 8.95 19.57 16.18
N ASP A 65 10.15 19.83 16.67
CA ASP A 65 11.41 19.46 16.04
C ASP A 65 12.01 18.24 16.76
N ALA A 66 13.00 17.59 16.14
CA ALA A 66 13.71 16.46 16.75
C ALA A 66 14.36 16.80 18.10
N ASP A 67 14.72 18.08 18.31
CA ASP A 67 15.32 18.54 19.56
C ASP A 67 14.34 18.64 20.72
N ASP A 68 13.04 18.78 20.43
CA ASP A 68 11.97 18.85 21.44
C ASP A 68 11.66 17.49 22.08
N VAL A 69 12.15 16.40 21.48
CA VAL A 69 11.79 15.03 21.85
C VAL A 69 13.00 14.20 22.29
N LEU A 70 12.73 13.10 22.99
CA LEU A 70 13.76 12.13 23.37
C LEU A 70 14.35 11.44 22.12
N PRO A 71 15.64 11.02 22.15
CA PRO A 71 16.23 10.24 21.07
C PRO A 71 15.39 9.00 20.75
N GLY A 72 15.20 8.71 19.47
CA GLY A 72 14.40 7.57 19.00
C GLY A 72 12.89 7.85 18.88
N VAL A 73 12.36 8.94 19.44
CA VAL A 73 10.95 9.31 19.24
C VAL A 73 10.61 9.55 17.77
N PRO A 74 11.44 10.25 16.96
CA PRO A 74 11.19 10.42 15.53
C PRO A 74 11.22 9.11 14.74
N ASP A 75 11.89 8.07 15.25
CA ASP A 75 11.93 6.73 14.62
C ASP A 75 10.68 5.91 14.93
N VAL A 76 10.01 6.19 16.06
CA VAL A 76 8.79 5.48 16.49
C VAL A 76 7.54 6.19 15.97
N VAL A 77 7.50 7.51 16.02
CA VAL A 77 6.35 8.32 15.62
C VAL A 77 6.51 8.77 14.17
N THR A 78 6.32 7.84 13.23
CA THR A 78 6.55 8.10 11.78
C THR A 78 5.30 8.56 11.04
N SER A 79 4.11 8.22 11.53
CA SER A 79 2.82 8.66 11.00
C SER A 79 1.80 8.72 12.11
N LEU A 80 1.03 9.80 12.16
CA LEU A 80 -0.07 10.00 13.10
C LEU A 80 -1.38 10.21 12.34
N GLN A 81 -2.48 9.75 12.93
CA GLN A 81 -3.81 9.84 12.34
C GLN A 81 -4.80 10.38 13.37
N VAL A 82 -5.55 11.41 13.00
CA VAL A 82 -6.58 12.01 13.86
C VAL A 82 -7.78 12.49 13.07
N GLU A 83 -8.97 12.22 13.60
CA GLU A 83 -10.20 12.80 13.10
C GLU A 83 -10.50 14.15 13.76
N ALA A 84 -10.30 15.23 13.01
CA ALA A 84 -10.59 16.60 13.45
C ALA A 84 -11.90 17.10 12.84
N VAL A 85 -12.58 18.02 13.53
CA VAL A 85 -13.84 18.64 13.06
C VAL A 85 -13.51 19.98 12.43
N PHE A 86 -13.72 20.06 11.12
CA PHE A 86 -13.61 21.27 10.32
C PHE A 86 -14.99 21.94 10.18
N ASP A 87 -15.02 23.10 9.52
CA ASP A 87 -16.25 23.81 9.17
C ASP A 87 -17.18 22.99 8.26
N ASP A 88 -16.61 22.11 7.44
CA ASP A 88 -17.31 21.18 6.55
C ASP A 88 -17.54 19.78 7.13
N GLY A 89 -17.22 19.58 8.41
CA GLY A 89 -17.45 18.33 9.15
C GLY A 89 -16.17 17.59 9.52
N THR A 90 -16.30 16.32 9.91
CA THR A 90 -15.17 15.52 10.37
C THR A 90 -14.32 15.03 9.19
N ARG A 91 -13.00 15.22 9.28
CA ARG A 91 -12.02 14.72 8.31
C ARG A 91 -10.89 13.96 9.01
N LEU A 92 -10.41 12.89 8.37
CA LEU A 92 -9.19 12.21 8.79
C LEU A 92 -7.96 13.03 8.34
N CYS A 93 -7.15 13.43 9.30
CA CYS A 93 -5.84 14.04 9.08
C CYS A 93 -4.78 12.95 9.22
N VAL A 94 -3.97 12.76 8.18
CA VAL A 94 -2.81 11.85 8.20
C VAL A 94 -1.54 12.70 8.17
N ILE A 95 -0.74 12.58 9.20
CA ILE A 95 0.49 13.36 9.42
C ILE A 95 1.67 12.41 9.34
N ASP A 96 2.16 12.15 8.13
CA ASP A 96 3.43 11.44 7.93
C ASP A 96 4.60 12.34 8.31
N ASP A 97 5.73 11.77 8.75
CA ASP A 97 6.93 12.52 9.16
C ASP A 97 6.59 13.76 10.02
N PRO A 98 6.01 13.57 11.22
CA PRO A 98 5.35 14.64 11.97
C PRO A 98 6.32 15.59 12.71
N PHE A 99 7.59 15.61 12.30
CA PHE A 99 8.63 16.48 12.85
C PHE A 99 9.29 17.27 11.73
N ARG A 100 9.55 18.57 11.94
CA ARG A 100 10.11 19.45 10.90
C ARG A 100 11.48 19.00 10.38
N GLN A 101 12.29 18.40 11.25
CA GLN A 101 13.58 17.81 10.92
C GLN A 101 13.61 16.35 11.39
N ARG A 102 14.07 15.45 10.52
CA ARG A 102 14.25 14.04 10.88
C ARG A 102 15.43 13.89 11.83
N GLY A 103 15.16 13.41 13.05
CA GLY A 103 16.15 13.07 14.07
C GLY A 103 16.34 11.57 14.25
N SER A 104 16.43 10.83 13.13
CA SER A 104 16.52 9.36 13.17
C SER A 104 17.84 8.88 13.75
N LEU A 105 17.79 7.83 14.58
CA LEU A 105 18.97 7.14 15.10
C LEU A 105 19.49 6.03 14.15
N GLY A 106 18.88 5.84 12.98
CA GLY A 106 19.28 4.82 12.02
C GLY A 106 19.29 3.42 12.62
N LEU A 107 20.42 2.71 12.53
CA LEU A 107 20.56 1.34 13.07
C LEU A 107 20.49 1.26 14.60
N ALA A 108 20.64 2.39 15.31
CA ALA A 108 20.48 2.46 16.77
C ALA A 108 19.04 2.80 17.20
N ALA A 109 18.12 2.99 16.25
CA ALA A 109 16.74 3.31 16.55
C ALA A 109 15.97 2.14 17.20
N PRO A 110 14.98 2.41 18.06
CA PRO A 110 14.07 1.39 18.54
C PRO A 110 13.39 0.66 17.37
N GLY A 111 13.49 -0.67 17.34
CA GLY A 111 12.88 -1.48 16.27
C GLY A 111 13.65 -1.46 14.94
N ALA A 112 14.86 -0.89 14.89
CA ALA A 112 15.72 -0.96 13.71
C ALA A 112 15.96 -2.42 13.30
N THR A 113 15.72 -2.72 12.02
CA THR A 113 15.97 -4.05 11.47
C THR A 113 17.46 -4.16 11.11
N LEU A 114 18.12 -5.17 11.67
CA LEU A 114 19.54 -5.49 11.40
C LEU A 114 19.60 -6.73 10.49
N PRO A 115 19.57 -6.57 9.16
CA PRO A 115 19.65 -7.70 8.25
C PRO A 115 21.00 -8.41 8.38
N GLY A 116 20.99 -9.74 8.36
CA GLY A 116 22.21 -10.54 8.24
C GLY A 116 22.80 -10.47 6.83
N GLY A 117 24.07 -10.86 6.67
CA GLY A 117 24.76 -10.83 5.37
C GLY A 117 24.42 -11.98 4.41
N GLY A 118 23.30 -12.67 4.60
CA GLY A 118 22.86 -13.73 3.69
C GLY A 118 22.34 -13.17 2.35
N GLU A 119 22.25 -14.03 1.33
CA GLU A 119 21.86 -13.61 -0.03
C GLU A 119 20.40 -13.11 -0.13
N GLY A 120 19.58 -13.39 0.88
CA GLY A 120 18.18 -12.94 0.94
C GLY A 120 17.25 -13.79 0.09
N TYR A 121 16.11 -13.20 -0.31
CA TYR A 121 15.15 -13.87 -1.18
C TYR A 121 15.55 -13.68 -2.64
N HIS A 122 15.73 -14.79 -3.36
CA HIS A 122 15.79 -14.81 -4.81
C HIS A 122 14.42 -15.21 -5.38
N GLY A 123 13.89 -14.37 -6.27
CA GLY A 123 12.68 -14.68 -7.02
C GLY A 123 12.85 -15.95 -7.85
N ALA A 124 11.73 -16.60 -8.19
CA ALA A 124 11.77 -17.72 -9.11
C ALA A 124 12.27 -17.24 -10.49
N GLU A 125 13.25 -17.94 -11.07
CA GLU A 125 13.79 -17.61 -12.38
C GLU A 125 12.68 -17.68 -13.44
N PRO A 126 12.45 -16.61 -14.21
CA PRO A 126 11.37 -16.57 -15.18
C PRO A 126 11.64 -17.55 -16.33
N THR A 127 10.64 -18.35 -16.67
CA THR A 127 10.73 -19.33 -17.77
C THR A 127 10.18 -18.79 -19.08
N LEU A 128 9.47 -17.66 -19.03
CA LEU A 128 8.76 -17.09 -20.16
C LEU A 128 8.67 -15.57 -20.03
N ARG A 129 8.94 -14.85 -21.13
CA ARG A 129 8.78 -13.41 -21.22
C ARG A 129 7.86 -13.07 -22.40
N LEU A 130 6.81 -12.29 -22.16
CA LEU A 130 5.80 -11.96 -23.18
C LEU A 130 5.42 -10.47 -23.15
N PRO A 131 5.18 -9.83 -24.31
CA PRO A 131 4.53 -8.53 -24.35
C PRO A 131 3.04 -8.67 -24.02
N VAL A 132 2.53 -7.74 -23.20
CA VAL A 132 1.12 -7.70 -22.80
C VAL A 132 0.62 -6.29 -23.01
N ARG A 133 -0.39 -6.14 -23.86
CA ARG A 133 -1.00 -4.85 -24.14
C ARG A 133 -2.35 -4.71 -23.47
N ASN A 134 -2.58 -3.60 -22.79
CA ASN A 134 -3.91 -3.27 -22.27
C ASN A 134 -4.72 -2.51 -23.33
N THR A 135 -5.79 -3.14 -23.84
CA THR A 135 -6.70 -2.52 -24.81
C THR A 135 -7.92 -1.88 -24.15
N ALA A 136 -8.05 -1.90 -22.82
CA ALA A 136 -9.12 -1.23 -22.11
C ALA A 136 -8.86 0.27 -21.99
N THR A 137 -9.93 1.04 -21.81
CA THR A 137 -9.89 2.49 -21.51
C THR A 137 -9.50 2.79 -20.06
N VAL A 138 -9.34 1.74 -19.24
CA VAL A 138 -8.98 1.84 -17.83
C VAL A 138 -7.74 0.99 -17.53
N PRO A 139 -6.99 1.34 -16.48
CA PRO A 139 -5.86 0.54 -16.04
C PRO A 139 -6.29 -0.85 -15.55
N VAL A 140 -5.42 -1.84 -15.77
CA VAL A 140 -5.59 -3.20 -15.25
C VAL A 140 -4.37 -3.54 -14.40
N SER A 141 -4.57 -4.18 -13.25
CA SER A 141 -3.47 -4.72 -12.43
C SER A 141 -3.65 -6.22 -12.24
N VAL A 142 -2.55 -6.97 -12.35
CA VAL A 142 -2.54 -8.43 -12.14
C VAL A 142 -1.58 -8.74 -10.99
N SER A 143 -2.03 -9.55 -10.02
CA SER A 143 -1.24 -9.90 -8.83
C SER A 143 -0.30 -11.07 -9.07
N SER A 144 0.76 -11.14 -8.26
CA SER A 144 1.86 -12.12 -8.33
C SER A 144 1.43 -13.60 -8.51
N HIS A 145 0.30 -13.99 -7.93
CA HIS A 145 -0.16 -15.39 -7.87
C HIS A 145 -1.45 -15.63 -8.66
N PHE A 146 -1.86 -14.68 -9.49
CA PHE A 146 -2.98 -14.88 -10.40
C PHE A 146 -2.58 -15.80 -11.56
N HIS A 147 -3.43 -16.75 -11.95
CA HIS A 147 -3.20 -17.57 -13.14
C HIS A 147 -3.24 -16.68 -14.39
N PHE A 148 -2.07 -16.37 -14.95
CA PHE A 148 -1.91 -15.25 -15.89
C PHE A 148 -2.74 -15.44 -17.17
N PHE A 149 -2.92 -16.69 -17.60
CA PHE A 149 -3.85 -17.08 -18.67
C PHE A 149 -5.28 -16.54 -18.50
N GLU A 150 -5.76 -16.42 -17.26
CA GLU A 150 -7.12 -15.99 -16.91
C GLU A 150 -7.20 -14.48 -16.63
N ALA A 151 -6.11 -13.73 -16.81
CA ALA A 151 -6.09 -12.29 -16.58
C ALA A 151 -7.07 -11.58 -17.53
N ASN A 152 -7.48 -10.35 -17.17
CA ASN A 152 -8.55 -9.58 -17.81
C ASN A 152 -8.66 -9.80 -19.34
N PRO A 153 -9.86 -10.07 -19.90
CA PRO A 153 -10.07 -10.33 -21.33
C PRO A 153 -9.51 -9.26 -22.28
N ARG A 154 -9.35 -8.01 -21.81
CA ARG A 154 -8.84 -6.86 -22.58
C ARG A 154 -7.32 -6.73 -22.55
N LEU A 155 -6.62 -7.61 -21.85
CA LEU A 155 -5.17 -7.76 -22.01
C LEU A 155 -4.92 -8.68 -23.21
N ALA A 156 -4.25 -8.13 -24.22
CA ALA A 156 -3.85 -8.83 -25.44
C ALA A 156 -2.42 -9.35 -25.30
N PHE A 157 -2.28 -10.68 -25.30
CA PHE A 157 -1.02 -11.42 -25.21
C PHE A 157 -1.23 -12.86 -25.68
N ASP A 158 -0.14 -13.61 -25.83
CA ASP A 158 -0.22 -15.05 -26.12
C ASP A 158 -0.71 -15.82 -24.88
N ARG A 159 -2.02 -16.08 -24.84
CA ARG A 159 -2.64 -16.85 -23.75
C ARG A 159 -2.23 -18.31 -23.78
N ALA A 160 -2.00 -18.89 -24.95
CA ALA A 160 -1.60 -20.28 -25.04
C ALA A 160 -0.23 -20.51 -24.40
N ALA A 161 0.71 -19.56 -24.55
CA ALA A 161 2.01 -19.58 -23.88
C ALA A 161 1.90 -19.32 -22.36
N ALA A 162 0.98 -18.45 -21.92
CA ALA A 162 0.80 -18.13 -20.51
C ALA A 162 0.05 -19.18 -19.67
N TYR A 163 -0.47 -20.24 -20.28
CA TYR A 163 -1.23 -21.29 -19.58
C TYR A 163 -0.40 -21.95 -18.46
N GLY A 164 -0.99 -22.04 -17.26
CA GLY A 164 -0.37 -22.65 -16.09
C GLY A 164 0.78 -21.85 -15.49
N THR A 165 0.86 -20.55 -15.78
CA THR A 165 1.89 -19.63 -15.27
C THR A 165 1.30 -18.49 -14.43
N ARG A 166 2.16 -17.83 -13.66
CA ARG A 166 1.89 -16.62 -12.87
C ARG A 166 3.04 -15.63 -13.03
N LEU A 167 2.84 -14.38 -12.62
CA LEU A 167 3.89 -13.35 -12.67
C LEU A 167 5.13 -13.75 -11.84
N ALA A 168 6.30 -13.58 -12.42
CA ALA A 168 7.62 -13.77 -11.81
C ALA A 168 8.03 -12.52 -10.99
N VAL A 169 7.16 -12.09 -10.08
CA VAL A 169 7.38 -10.91 -9.22
C VAL A 169 7.28 -11.31 -7.75
N PRO A 170 7.80 -10.49 -6.80
CA PRO A 170 7.71 -10.79 -5.38
C PRO A 170 6.27 -11.08 -4.94
N ALA A 171 6.11 -12.05 -4.03
CA ALA A 171 4.80 -12.42 -3.51
C ALA A 171 4.08 -11.20 -2.92
N GLY A 172 2.78 -11.07 -3.18
CA GLY A 172 1.96 -9.92 -2.77
C GLY A 172 2.04 -8.71 -3.72
N SER A 173 3.00 -8.67 -4.64
CA SER A 173 3.13 -7.57 -5.61
C SER A 173 2.13 -7.67 -6.75
N THR A 174 1.98 -6.58 -7.51
CA THR A 174 1.15 -6.50 -8.72
C THR A 174 1.93 -5.86 -9.87
N VAL A 175 1.59 -6.23 -11.11
CA VAL A 175 2.02 -5.53 -12.31
C VAL A 175 0.84 -4.74 -12.84
N ARG A 176 1.06 -3.45 -13.10
CA ARG A 176 0.05 -2.52 -13.62
C ARG A 176 0.26 -2.30 -15.12
N PHE A 177 -0.86 -2.28 -15.85
CA PHE A 177 -0.95 -1.97 -17.26
C PHE A 177 -1.87 -0.75 -17.42
N ASP A 178 -1.30 0.43 -17.66
CA ASP A 178 -2.10 1.62 -17.98
C ASP A 178 -2.85 1.44 -19.31
N SER A 179 -3.88 2.26 -19.53
CA SER A 179 -4.69 2.18 -20.75
C SER A 179 -3.82 2.37 -22.00
N GLY A 180 -3.91 1.44 -22.95
CA GLY A 180 -3.18 1.48 -24.21
C GLY A 180 -1.71 1.05 -24.14
N SER A 181 -1.13 0.88 -22.95
CA SER A 181 0.29 0.57 -22.80
C SER A 181 0.60 -0.90 -23.08
N THR A 182 1.85 -1.15 -23.49
CA THR A 182 2.42 -2.51 -23.61
C THR A 182 3.53 -2.66 -22.58
N VAL A 183 3.45 -3.73 -21.78
CA VAL A 183 4.44 -4.07 -20.76
C VAL A 183 4.94 -5.48 -21.04
N PHE A 184 6.26 -5.67 -20.99
CA PHE A 184 6.84 -7.01 -21.02
C PHE A 184 6.75 -7.60 -19.62
N VAL A 185 6.09 -8.75 -19.51
CA VAL A 185 5.99 -9.49 -18.25
C VAL A 185 6.87 -10.73 -18.29
N GLU A 186 7.35 -11.10 -17.12
CA GLU A 186 8.05 -12.34 -16.87
C GLU A 186 7.14 -13.27 -16.09
N LEU A 187 7.12 -14.55 -16.48
CA LEU A 187 6.20 -15.56 -15.98
C LEU A 187 6.96 -16.79 -15.51
N VAL A 188 6.45 -17.41 -14.47
CA VAL A 188 6.92 -18.68 -13.91
C VAL A 188 5.77 -19.67 -13.81
N PRO A 189 6.03 -21.00 -13.92
CA PRO A 189 4.98 -22.00 -13.75
C PRO A 189 4.35 -21.91 -12.36
N ILE A 190 3.04 -22.15 -12.29
CA ILE A 190 2.38 -22.43 -11.02
C ILE A 190 3.01 -23.71 -10.44
N GLY A 191 3.41 -23.67 -9.17
CA GLY A 191 4.01 -24.80 -8.46
C GLY A 191 2.97 -25.69 -7.77
N GLY A 192 3.44 -26.58 -6.88
CA GLY A 192 2.58 -27.48 -6.10
C GLY A 192 1.81 -28.48 -6.97
N ALA A 193 0.57 -28.78 -6.61
CA ALA A 193 -0.28 -29.73 -7.34
C ALA A 193 -0.80 -29.21 -8.70
N ARG A 194 -0.46 -27.96 -9.07
CA ARG A 194 -0.84 -27.35 -10.35
C ARG A 194 -2.36 -27.41 -10.61
N VAL A 195 -3.15 -27.08 -9.60
CA VAL A 195 -4.62 -26.98 -9.69
C VAL A 195 -5.01 -25.50 -9.63
N ALA A 196 -5.76 -25.03 -10.64
CA ALA A 196 -6.26 -23.66 -10.72
C ALA A 196 -7.78 -23.64 -10.50
N ILE A 197 -8.24 -23.11 -9.36
CA ILE A 197 -9.66 -22.98 -8.98
C ILE A 197 -10.01 -21.50 -8.80
N GLY A 198 -11.17 -21.07 -9.30
CA GLY A 198 -11.63 -19.70 -9.23
C GLY A 198 -11.12 -18.88 -10.39
N PHE A 199 -10.38 -17.79 -10.12
CA PHE A 199 -9.93 -16.82 -11.13
C PHE A 199 -11.08 -16.35 -12.04
N ALA A 200 -11.11 -16.77 -13.31
CA ALA A 200 -12.19 -16.49 -14.24
C ALA A 200 -12.98 -17.76 -14.64
N GLY A 201 -12.72 -18.88 -13.97
CA GLY A 201 -13.35 -20.17 -14.20
C GLY A 201 -13.01 -20.81 -15.54
N LEU A 202 -11.91 -20.39 -16.18
CA LEU A 202 -11.54 -20.94 -17.49
C LEU A 202 -10.99 -22.36 -17.37
N VAL A 203 -10.31 -22.66 -16.27
CA VAL A 203 -9.81 -24.01 -15.94
C VAL A 203 -10.70 -24.68 -14.89
N ASP A 204 -10.78 -24.13 -13.67
CA ASP A 204 -11.48 -24.72 -12.52
C ASP A 204 -11.12 -26.19 -12.26
N GLY A 205 -9.82 -26.50 -12.26
CA GLY A 205 -9.33 -27.85 -12.05
C GLY A 205 -7.82 -28.02 -12.22
N PRO A 206 -7.32 -29.27 -12.30
CA PRO A 206 -5.92 -29.57 -12.57
C PRO A 206 -5.48 -29.03 -13.95
N LEU A 207 -4.38 -28.28 -13.97
CA LEU A 207 -3.83 -27.67 -15.19
C LEU A 207 -3.31 -28.72 -16.18
N ASP A 208 -2.79 -29.83 -15.66
CA ASP A 208 -2.12 -30.86 -16.46
C ASP A 208 -3.04 -32.05 -16.78
N ALA A 209 -4.35 -31.94 -16.54
CA ALA A 209 -5.31 -32.98 -16.92
C ALA A 209 -5.41 -33.08 -18.47
N PRO A 210 -5.60 -34.28 -19.04
CA PRO A 210 -5.71 -34.45 -20.49
C PRO A 210 -6.81 -33.57 -21.10
N GLY A 211 -6.46 -32.74 -22.08
CA GLY A 211 -7.40 -31.82 -22.75
C GLY A 211 -7.75 -30.55 -21.97
N ALA A 212 -7.20 -30.33 -20.77
CA ALA A 212 -7.55 -29.18 -19.93
C ALA A 212 -7.14 -27.85 -20.58
N ARG A 213 -5.94 -27.80 -21.15
CA ARG A 213 -5.41 -26.61 -21.85
C ARG A 213 -6.25 -26.25 -23.07
N GLU A 214 -6.60 -27.24 -23.89
CA GLU A 214 -7.41 -27.06 -25.10
C GLU A 214 -8.82 -26.58 -24.75
N THR A 215 -9.42 -27.17 -23.72
CA THR A 215 -10.74 -26.78 -23.20
C THR A 215 -10.72 -25.35 -22.68
N ALA A 216 -9.71 -24.98 -21.89
CA ALA A 216 -9.55 -23.64 -21.34
C ALA A 216 -9.36 -22.60 -22.44
N LEU A 217 -8.54 -22.89 -23.47
CA LEU A 217 -8.36 -22.02 -24.64
C LEU A 217 -9.65 -21.84 -25.45
N ALA A 218 -10.42 -22.92 -25.63
CA ALA A 218 -11.72 -22.86 -26.29
C ALA A 218 -12.70 -21.97 -25.51
N ARG A 219 -12.76 -22.12 -24.17
CA ARG A 219 -13.58 -21.28 -23.30
C ARG A 219 -13.15 -19.82 -23.36
N ALA A 220 -11.86 -19.52 -23.28
CA ALA A 220 -11.32 -18.16 -23.39
C ALA A 220 -11.75 -17.49 -24.70
N ARG A 221 -11.65 -18.20 -25.83
CA ARG A 221 -12.13 -17.69 -27.13
C ARG A 221 -13.64 -17.45 -27.13
N ALA A 222 -14.41 -18.41 -26.62
CA ALA A 222 -15.88 -18.31 -26.56
C ALA A 222 -16.37 -17.16 -25.67
N THR A 223 -15.62 -16.78 -24.64
CA THR A 223 -15.95 -15.68 -23.72
C THR A 223 -15.27 -14.35 -24.07
N GLY A 224 -14.66 -14.24 -25.26
CA GLY A 224 -14.15 -12.98 -25.78
C GLY A 224 -12.82 -12.53 -25.20
N TYR A 225 -12.01 -13.44 -24.66
CA TYR A 225 -10.63 -13.13 -24.27
C TYR A 225 -9.77 -12.89 -25.51
N LEU A 226 -8.97 -11.82 -25.50
CA LEU A 226 -7.97 -11.57 -26.53
C LEU A 226 -6.85 -12.60 -26.39
N THR A 227 -6.66 -13.46 -27.39
CA THR A 227 -5.77 -14.64 -27.31
C THR A 227 -4.44 -14.47 -28.03
N ALA A 228 -4.24 -13.35 -28.72
CA ALA A 228 -3.01 -13.03 -29.42
C ALA A 228 -2.61 -11.57 -29.18
N TYR A 229 -1.31 -11.33 -29.19
CA TYR A 229 -0.74 -10.00 -29.35
C TYR A 229 -0.66 -9.69 -30.86
N GLN A 230 -1.17 -8.52 -31.26
CA GLN A 230 -0.88 -7.95 -32.58
C GLN A 230 -0.15 -6.63 -32.35
N GLU A 231 1.08 -6.55 -32.84
CA GLU A 231 1.82 -5.29 -32.91
C GLU A 231 1.04 -4.39 -33.89
N GLN A 232 0.61 -3.21 -33.44
CA GLN A 232 -0.03 -2.27 -34.36
C GLN A 232 1.06 -1.72 -35.28
N ALA A 233 0.82 -1.82 -36.59
CA ALA A 233 1.61 -1.15 -37.63
C ALA A 233 1.58 0.37 -37.48
#